data_AF-A0A2D9CIM1-F1
#
_entry.id   AF-A0A2D9CIM1-F1
#
_cell.length_a   1.000
_cell.length_b   1.000
_cell.length_c   1.000
_cell.angle_alpha   90.00
_cell.angle_beta   90.00
_cell.angle_gamma   90.00
#
_symmetry.space_group_name_H-M   'P 1'
#
loop_
_entity.id
_entity.type
_entity.pdbx_description
1 polymer ?
#
loop_
_entity_poly.entity_id
_entity_poly.type
_entity_poly.pdbx_seq_one_letter_code
_entity_poly.pdbx_strand_id
1 'polypeptide(L)'
;MNTNQLPPLGDNDSWTGPDPEPLQIIPTLVVGEHGGLDLNLFRLENLQRCEAVFHELDSWSPTDWACALAGEVGELCNLLKKQRRGDQVDSNEIAKEIADVLTYLDLLASRCGVNLSESTVAKFNEVSLRRGYERMMSLSPNLHRSTTPRACPTCPPATAQDATP
;
A
#
# COMPACT_ATOMS: atom_id res chain seq x y z
N MET A 1 47.99 33.81 -6.46
CA MET A 1 47.09 34.93 -6.79
C MET A 1 45.94 34.35 -7.56
N ASN A 2 44.78 34.24 -6.91
CA ASN A 2 43.59 33.53 -7.37
C ASN A 2 42.57 34.58 -7.82
N THR A 3 42.11 34.51 -9.07
CA THR A 3 41.01 35.36 -9.57
C THR A 3 39.96 34.45 -10.19
N ASN A 4 39.20 33.77 -9.33
CA ASN A 4 37.91 33.19 -9.68
C ASN A 4 36.86 33.83 -8.76
N GLN A 5 36.35 34.97 -9.18
CA GLN A 5 35.23 35.65 -8.52
C GLN A 5 33.98 35.36 -9.36
N LEU A 6 33.05 34.57 -8.81
CA LEU A 6 31.70 34.46 -9.35
C LEU A 6 30.99 35.82 -9.21
N PRO A 7 30.15 36.22 -10.18
CA PRO A 7 29.37 37.45 -10.06
C PRO A 7 28.34 37.34 -8.93
N PRO A 8 27.95 38.46 -8.30
CA PRO A 8 26.96 38.45 -7.24
C PRO A 8 25.58 38.05 -7.78
N LEU A 9 24.87 37.22 -7.02
CA LEU A 9 23.45 36.93 -7.24
C LEU A 9 22.67 38.23 -7.04
N GLY A 10 22.04 38.72 -8.10
CA GLY A 10 21.12 39.85 -8.02
C GLY A 10 19.83 39.43 -7.32
N ASP A 11 19.40 40.25 -6.36
CA ASP A 11 18.11 40.17 -5.69
C ASP A 11 16.99 40.52 -6.69
N ASN A 12 16.42 39.52 -7.37
CA ASN A 12 15.31 39.72 -8.30
C ASN A 12 14.17 38.71 -8.07
N ASP A 13 13.74 38.51 -6.83
CA ASP A 13 12.52 37.76 -6.51
C ASP A 13 11.26 38.60 -6.77
N SER A 14 10.99 38.91 -8.04
CA SER A 14 9.68 39.40 -8.49
C SER A 14 9.20 38.58 -9.67
N TRP A 15 8.85 37.33 -9.36
CA TRP A 15 8.10 36.50 -10.29
C TRP A 15 6.69 37.10 -10.47
N THR A 16 6.39 37.63 -11.66
CA THR A 16 5.06 38.14 -12.06
C THR A 16 4.35 37.14 -12.98
N GLY A 17 4.52 35.84 -12.75
CA GLY A 17 3.79 34.83 -13.49
C GLY A 17 2.30 34.83 -13.12
N PRO A 18 1.44 34.21 -13.95
CA PRO A 18 0.02 34.10 -13.65
C PRO A 18 -0.18 33.43 -12.29
N ASP A 19 -1.14 33.92 -11.50
CA ASP A 19 -1.51 33.29 -10.23
C ASP A 19 -1.66 31.78 -10.43
N PRO A 20 -1.12 30.93 -9.53
CA PRO A 20 -1.30 29.49 -9.65
C PRO A 20 -2.81 29.20 -9.70
N GLU A 21 -3.23 28.54 -10.78
CA GLU A 21 -4.59 28.02 -10.95
C GLU A 21 -5.05 27.38 -9.62
N PRO A 22 -6.27 27.69 -9.14
CA PRO A 22 -6.74 27.17 -7.87
C PRO A 22 -6.67 25.65 -7.92
N LEU A 23 -5.95 25.04 -6.96
CA LEU A 23 -5.83 23.60 -6.81
C LEU A 23 -7.25 23.01 -6.87
N GLN A 24 -7.55 22.30 -7.95
CA GLN A 24 -8.85 21.66 -8.12
C GLN A 24 -9.09 20.78 -6.88
N ILE A 25 -10.22 21.01 -6.20
CA ILE A 25 -10.60 20.22 -5.03
C ILE A 25 -10.73 18.77 -5.48
N ILE A 26 -9.73 17.96 -5.15
CA ILE A 26 -9.74 16.53 -5.43
C ILE A 26 -10.85 15.94 -4.55
N PRO A 27 -11.87 15.25 -5.12
CA PRO A 27 -12.91 14.63 -4.32
C PRO A 27 -12.27 13.66 -3.32
N THR A 28 -12.47 13.92 -2.03
CA THR A 28 -11.98 13.07 -0.95
C THR A 28 -12.97 11.92 -0.75
N LEU A 29 -12.52 10.70 -0.97
CA LEU A 29 -13.32 9.52 -0.70
C LEU A 29 -13.10 9.04 0.74
N VAL A 30 -14.20 8.79 1.45
CA VAL A 30 -14.18 8.19 2.79
C VAL A 30 -14.20 6.67 2.63
N VAL A 31 -13.13 6.00 3.08
CA VAL A 31 -12.91 4.56 2.88
C VAL A 31 -13.21 3.80 4.18
N GLY A 32 -14.45 3.81 4.67
CA GLY A 32 -14.87 3.04 5.86
C GLY A 32 -15.83 3.76 6.81
N GLU A 33 -16.34 3.03 7.82
CA GLU A 33 -17.16 3.60 8.89
C GLU A 33 -16.30 4.25 10.00
N HIS A 34 -16.84 5.26 10.69
CA HIS A 34 -16.20 5.94 11.82
C HIS A 34 -14.81 6.57 11.56
N GLY A 35 -14.47 6.87 10.30
CA GLY A 35 -13.20 7.49 9.93
C GLY A 35 -12.00 6.53 9.92
N GLY A 36 -12.25 5.22 10.00
CA GLY A 36 -11.22 4.17 9.82
C GLY A 36 -11.13 3.69 8.38
N LEU A 37 -10.01 3.03 8.04
CA LEU A 37 -9.79 2.38 6.75
C LEU A 37 -10.44 0.98 6.73
N ASP A 38 -11.43 0.76 5.85
CA ASP A 38 -11.94 -0.57 5.53
C ASP A 38 -11.10 -1.19 4.40
N LEU A 39 -10.49 -2.35 4.66
CA LEU A 39 -9.59 -3.00 3.70
C LEU A 39 -10.28 -3.46 2.41
N ASN A 40 -11.59 -3.72 2.42
CA ASN A 40 -12.31 -4.09 1.19
C ASN A 40 -12.60 -2.87 0.34
N LEU A 41 -13.01 -1.76 0.95
CA LEU A 41 -13.16 -0.48 0.25
C LEU A 41 -11.81 0.02 -0.26
N PHE A 42 -10.76 -0.09 0.56
CA PHE A 42 -9.40 0.24 0.16
C PHE A 42 -8.98 -0.54 -1.08
N ARG A 43 -9.17 -1.87 -1.08
CA ARG A 43 -8.85 -2.72 -2.23
C ARG A 43 -9.56 -2.29 -3.51
N LEU A 44 -10.84 -1.93 -3.42
CA LEU A 44 -11.61 -1.47 -4.58
C LEU A 44 -10.98 -0.22 -5.21
N GLU A 45 -10.70 0.78 -4.37
CA GLU A 45 -10.13 2.05 -4.79
C GLU A 45 -8.67 1.93 -5.23
N ASN A 46 -7.91 1.07 -4.56
CA ASN A 46 -6.51 0.81 -4.86
C ASN A 46 -6.37 0.13 -6.23
N LEU A 47 -7.22 -0.86 -6.52
CA LEU A 47 -7.29 -1.47 -7.85
C LEU A 47 -7.71 -0.45 -8.92
N GLN A 48 -8.76 0.33 -8.65
CA GLN A 48 -9.21 1.35 -9.61
C GLN A 48 -8.11 2.37 -9.92
N ARG A 49 -7.35 2.82 -8.92
CA ARG A 49 -6.20 3.71 -9.09
C ARG A 49 -5.07 3.02 -9.87
N CYS A 50 -4.78 1.75 -9.56
CA CYS A 50 -3.75 0.98 -10.24
C CYS A 50 -4.01 0.89 -11.75
N GLU A 51 -5.23 0.50 -12.12
CA GLU A 51 -5.69 0.39 -13.51
C GLU A 51 -5.72 1.75 -14.22
N ALA A 52 -6.03 2.84 -13.50
CA ALA A 52 -6.20 4.15 -14.12
C ALA A 52 -4.89 4.89 -14.41
N VAL A 53 -3.88 4.80 -13.53
CA VAL A 53 -2.69 5.67 -13.59
C VAL A 53 -1.35 4.97 -13.39
N PHE A 54 -1.33 3.66 -13.14
CA PHE A 54 -0.09 2.88 -12.94
C PHE A 54 0.05 1.78 -14.00
N HIS A 55 -0.21 0.53 -13.61
CA HIS A 55 -0.08 -0.67 -14.42
C HIS A 55 -1.40 -1.42 -14.30
N GLU A 56 -1.91 -1.91 -15.42
CA GLU A 56 -3.02 -2.88 -15.37
C GLU A 56 -2.58 -4.04 -14.48
N LEU A 57 -3.43 -4.52 -13.57
CA LEU A 57 -3.05 -5.50 -12.55
C LEU A 57 -2.42 -6.75 -13.19
N ASP A 58 -3.03 -7.20 -14.30
CA ASP A 58 -2.63 -8.40 -15.04
C ASP A 58 -1.42 -8.18 -15.96
N SER A 59 -0.97 -6.93 -16.16
CA SER A 59 0.23 -6.62 -16.97
C SER A 59 1.54 -7.02 -16.26
N TRP A 60 1.52 -7.12 -14.93
CA TRP A 60 2.63 -7.57 -14.10
C TRP A 60 2.40 -9.00 -13.59
N SER A 61 3.47 -9.79 -13.55
CA SER A 61 3.43 -11.12 -12.95
C SER A 61 3.32 -11.03 -11.43
N PRO A 62 2.87 -12.10 -10.73
CA PRO A 62 2.90 -12.13 -9.26
C PRO A 62 4.31 -11.84 -8.70
N THR A 63 5.36 -12.25 -9.41
CA THR A 63 6.74 -11.98 -9.00
C THR A 63 7.09 -10.50 -9.12
N ASP A 64 6.64 -9.79 -10.15
CA ASP A 64 6.91 -8.36 -10.32
C ASP A 64 6.26 -7.56 -9.18
N TRP A 65 4.99 -7.86 -8.85
CA TRP A 65 4.30 -7.28 -7.71
C TRP A 65 4.99 -7.61 -6.38
N ALA A 66 5.47 -8.85 -6.20
CA ALA A 66 6.21 -9.24 -5.01
C ALA A 66 7.55 -8.52 -4.88
N CYS A 67 8.26 -8.29 -5.99
CA CYS A 67 9.49 -7.51 -6.03
C CYS A 67 9.24 -6.04 -5.67
N ALA A 68 8.16 -5.44 -6.17
CA ALA A 68 7.77 -4.08 -5.80
C ALA A 68 7.47 -3.97 -4.30
N LEU A 69 6.66 -4.88 -3.75
CA LEU A 69 6.42 -4.98 -2.31
C LEU A 69 7.74 -5.11 -1.51
N ALA A 70 8.65 -5.97 -1.95
CA ALA A 70 9.95 -6.13 -1.29
C ALA A 70 10.81 -4.86 -1.35
N GLY A 71 10.67 -4.06 -2.42
CA GLY A 71 11.26 -2.74 -2.54
C GLY A 71 10.85 -1.82 -1.41
N GLU A 72 9.53 -1.60 -1.24
CA GLU A 72 8.98 -0.73 -0.19
C GLU A 72 9.36 -1.21 1.22
N VAL A 73 9.34 -2.53 1.45
CA VAL A 73 9.83 -3.11 2.73
C VAL A 73 11.31 -2.79 2.95
N GLY A 74 12.12 -2.79 1.88
CA GLY A 74 13.53 -2.42 1.92
C GLY A 74 13.76 -0.95 2.27
N GLU A 75 12.94 -0.05 1.74
CA GLU A 75 12.98 1.39 2.03
C GLU A 75 12.64 1.66 3.51
N LEU A 76 11.54 1.05 4.00
CA LEU A 76 11.18 1.05 5.42
C LEU A 76 12.34 0.54 6.30
N CYS A 77 12.92 -0.61 5.95
CA CYS A 77 14.05 -1.18 6.69
C CYS A 77 15.26 -0.24 6.72
N ASN A 78 15.50 0.50 5.63
CA ASN A 78 16.60 1.45 5.55
C ASN A 78 16.39 2.64 6.51
N LEU A 79 15.18 3.19 6.58
CA LEU A 79 14.82 4.25 7.53
C LEU A 79 14.96 3.79 8.98
N LEU A 80 14.39 2.63 9.33
CA LEU A 80 14.48 2.09 10.70
C LEU A 80 15.93 1.78 11.10
N LYS A 81 16.75 1.29 10.18
CA LYS A 81 18.19 1.08 10.41
C LYS A 81 18.93 2.39 10.65
N LYS A 82 18.63 3.45 9.89
CA LYS A 82 19.18 4.81 10.10
C LYS A 82 18.82 5.33 11.50
N GLN A 83 17.54 5.22 11.87
CA GLN A 83 17.05 5.63 13.20
C GLN A 83 17.77 4.87 14.31
N ARG A 84 17.96 3.55 14.18
CA ARG A 84 18.71 2.74 15.15
C ARG A 84 20.17 3.20 15.31
N ARG A 85 20.82 3.74 14.26
CA ARG A 85 22.19 4.27 14.35
C ARG A 85 22.28 5.66 15.00
N GLY A 86 21.14 6.29 15.29
CA GLY A 86 21.07 7.65 15.84
C GLY A 86 20.94 8.73 14.77
N ASP A 87 20.74 8.38 13.50
CA ASP A 87 20.42 9.35 12.45
C ASP A 87 19.05 9.98 12.75
N GLN A 88 18.88 11.28 12.48
CA GLN A 88 17.57 11.91 12.53
C GLN A 88 16.74 11.40 11.35
N VAL A 89 15.65 10.70 11.66
CA VAL A 89 14.70 10.15 10.68
C VAL A 89 13.34 10.72 11.00
N ASP A 90 12.69 11.33 10.01
CA ASP A 90 11.33 11.83 10.15
C ASP A 90 10.36 10.65 10.25
N SER A 91 9.54 10.65 11.29
CA SER A 91 8.48 9.65 11.50
C SER A 91 7.45 9.64 10.36
N ASN A 92 7.26 10.77 9.68
CA ASN A 92 6.37 10.85 8.53
C ASN A 92 6.89 10.04 7.34
N GLU A 93 8.20 9.98 7.14
CA GLU A 93 8.79 9.15 6.08
C GLU A 93 8.59 7.66 6.41
N ILE A 94 8.80 7.26 7.67
CA ILE A 94 8.48 5.89 8.11
C ILE A 94 7.01 5.55 7.88
N ALA A 95 6.09 6.48 8.16
CA ALA A 95 4.67 6.28 7.96
C ALA A 95 4.31 6.11 6.47
N LYS A 96 4.96 6.85 5.57
CA LYS A 96 4.80 6.70 4.11
C LYS A 96 5.22 5.30 3.65
N GLU A 97 6.42 4.86 4.02
CA GLU A 97 6.91 3.53 3.62
C GLU A 97 6.01 2.39 4.15
N ILE A 98 5.46 2.52 5.37
CA ILE A 98 4.49 1.56 5.90
C ILE A 98 3.20 1.54 5.06
N ALA A 99 2.73 2.72 4.61
CA ALA A 99 1.55 2.82 3.76
C ALA A 99 1.80 2.26 2.35
N ASP A 100 3.00 2.44 1.79
CA ASP A 100 3.39 1.87 0.50
C ASP A 100 3.48 0.34 0.59
N VAL A 101 4.02 -0.20 1.68
CA VAL A 101 3.98 -1.65 1.97
C VAL A 101 2.54 -2.18 1.97
N LEU A 102 1.60 -1.52 2.65
CA LEU A 102 0.19 -1.93 2.64
C LEU A 102 -0.40 -1.88 1.22
N THR A 103 -0.08 -0.83 0.47
CA THR A 103 -0.57 -0.60 -0.89
C THR A 103 -0.16 -1.72 -1.84
N TYR A 104 1.13 -2.08 -1.88
CA TYR A 104 1.61 -3.15 -2.74
C TYR A 104 1.24 -4.55 -2.24
N LEU A 105 1.10 -4.73 -0.92
CA LEU A 105 0.59 -5.99 -0.36
C LEU A 105 -0.83 -6.26 -0.84
N ASP A 106 -1.68 -5.24 -0.89
CA ASP A 106 -3.05 -5.35 -1.39
C ASP A 106 -3.12 -5.63 -2.91
N LEU A 107 -2.27 -4.98 -3.72
CA LEU A 107 -2.17 -5.25 -5.16
C LEU A 107 -1.67 -6.68 -5.42
N LEU A 108 -0.64 -7.13 -4.69
CA LEU A 108 -0.15 -8.51 -4.78
C LEU A 108 -1.23 -9.52 -4.38
N ALA A 109 -1.94 -9.27 -3.28
CA ALA A 109 -3.05 -10.13 -2.84
C ALA A 109 -4.13 -10.21 -3.92
N SER A 110 -4.52 -9.06 -4.49
CA SER A 110 -5.48 -8.99 -5.58
C SER A 110 -5.02 -9.75 -6.82
N ARG A 111 -3.75 -9.61 -7.22
CA ARG A 111 -3.15 -10.33 -8.35
C ARG A 111 -3.14 -11.85 -8.14
N CYS A 112 -2.98 -12.29 -6.90
CA CYS A 112 -3.02 -13.70 -6.50
C CYS A 112 -4.44 -14.23 -6.27
N GLY A 113 -5.49 -13.41 -6.41
CA GLY A 113 -6.87 -13.79 -6.12
C GLY A 113 -7.16 -13.99 -4.63
N VAL A 114 -6.35 -13.41 -3.75
CA VAL A 114 -6.47 -13.52 -2.30
C VAL A 114 -7.30 -12.36 -1.75
N ASN A 115 -8.35 -12.67 -0.99
CA ASN A 115 -9.04 -11.66 -0.19
C ASN A 115 -8.21 -11.37 1.07
N LEU A 116 -7.55 -10.21 1.09
CA LEU A 116 -6.64 -9.82 2.17
C LEU A 116 -7.35 -9.71 3.53
N SER A 117 -8.57 -9.16 3.57
CA SER A 117 -9.37 -9.00 4.79
C SER A 117 -9.74 -10.35 5.41
N GLU A 118 -10.28 -11.26 4.60
CA GLU A 118 -10.65 -12.62 5.04
C GLU A 118 -9.41 -13.40 5.49
N SER A 119 -8.33 -13.35 4.72
CA SER A 119 -7.08 -14.06 5.03
C SER A 119 -6.44 -13.55 6.31
N THR A 120 -6.48 -12.24 6.55
CA THR A 120 -5.98 -11.61 7.78
C THR A 120 -6.76 -12.09 9.00
N VAL A 121 -8.10 -12.08 8.92
CA VAL A 121 -8.96 -12.55 10.02
C VAL A 121 -8.71 -14.03 10.33
N ALA A 122 -8.68 -14.87 9.28
CA ALA A 122 -8.41 -16.30 9.43
C ALA A 122 -7.05 -16.55 10.10
N LYS A 123 -5.99 -15.86 9.63
CA LYS A 123 -4.64 -16.02 10.18
C LYS A 123 -4.54 -15.53 11.62
N PHE A 124 -5.18 -14.41 11.94
CA PHE A 124 -5.21 -13.90 13.31
C PHE A 124 -5.87 -14.90 14.26
N ASN A 125 -7.02 -15.47 13.88
CA ASN A 125 -7.73 -16.44 14.71
C ASN A 125 -6.91 -17.74 14.90
N GLU A 126 -6.28 -18.24 13.83
CA GLU A 126 -5.37 -19.40 13.89
C GLU A 126 -4.22 -19.16 14.89
N VAL A 127 -3.54 -18.01 14.79
CA VAL A 127 -2.43 -17.66 15.68
C VAL A 127 -2.92 -17.46 17.11
N SER A 128 -4.09 -16.83 17.29
CA SER A 128 -4.69 -16.58 18.60
C SER A 128 -4.96 -17.90 19.33
N LEU A 129 -5.60 -18.86 18.66
CA LEU A 129 -5.82 -20.20 19.20
C LEU A 129 -4.51 -20.89 19.57
N ARG A 130 -3.52 -20.87 18.67
CA ARG A 130 -2.19 -21.47 18.92
C ARG A 130 -1.47 -20.86 20.12
N ARG A 131 -1.74 -19.58 20.44
CA ARG A 131 -1.11 -18.86 21.55
C ARG A 131 -1.96 -18.83 22.82
N GLY A 132 -3.14 -19.45 22.83
CA GLY A 132 -4.06 -19.42 23.97
C GLY A 132 -4.71 -18.05 24.18
N TYR A 133 -4.86 -17.25 23.13
CA TYR A 133 -5.57 -15.98 23.16
C TYR A 133 -7.06 -16.19 22.91
N GLU A 134 -7.90 -15.66 23.79
CA GLU A 134 -9.33 -15.98 23.84
C GLU A 134 -10.18 -15.18 22.83
N ARG A 135 -9.70 -14.02 22.37
CA ARG A 135 -10.49 -13.18 21.45
C ARG A 135 -10.25 -13.59 20.01
N MET A 136 -11.34 -13.66 19.25
CA MET A 136 -11.36 -13.90 17.82
C MET A 136 -11.91 -12.69 17.09
N MET A 137 -11.47 -12.50 15.86
CA MET A 137 -12.03 -11.51 14.95
C MET A 137 -13.07 -12.15 14.02
N SER A 138 -14.06 -11.36 13.65
CA SER A 138 -15.03 -11.66 12.60
C SER A 138 -15.14 -10.45 11.70
N LEU A 139 -15.38 -10.68 10.41
CA LEU A 139 -15.73 -9.59 9.50
C LEU A 139 -17.14 -9.10 9.83
N SER A 140 -17.31 -7.77 9.85
CA SER A 140 -18.65 -7.19 9.87
C SER A 140 -19.39 -7.59 8.58
N PRO A 141 -20.68 -7.96 8.65
CA PRO A 141 -21.47 -8.22 7.46
C PRO A 141 -21.64 -6.91 6.68
N ASN A 142 -20.82 -6.70 5.65
CA ASN A 142 -20.98 -5.57 4.73
C ASN A 142 -22.04 -5.88 3.66
N LEU A 143 -22.97 -4.94 3.44
CA LEU A 143 -24.19 -5.04 2.63
C LEU A 143 -23.97 -5.05 1.10
N HIS A 144 -22.73 -4.90 0.61
CA HIS A 144 -22.46 -4.84 -0.83
C HIS A 144 -21.88 -6.16 -1.38
N ARG A 145 -22.81 -6.87 -2.03
CA ARG A 145 -22.73 -8.15 -2.72
C ARG A 145 -21.54 -8.27 -3.70
N SER A 146 -20.79 -9.35 -3.51
CA SER A 146 -20.12 -10.20 -4.51
C SER A 146 -19.41 -9.50 -5.66
N THR A 147 -18.07 -9.51 -5.60
CA THR A 147 -17.27 -9.81 -6.79
C THR A 147 -16.66 -11.19 -6.59
N THR A 148 -17.05 -12.13 -7.45
CA THR A 148 -16.43 -13.45 -7.56
C THR A 148 -14.91 -13.31 -7.68
N PRO A 149 -14.11 -14.23 -7.09
CA PRO A 149 -12.67 -14.24 -7.32
C PRO A 149 -12.42 -14.36 -8.82
N ARG A 150 -11.71 -13.40 -9.41
CA ARG A 150 -11.18 -13.57 -10.76
C ARG A 150 -10.09 -14.63 -10.63
N ALA A 151 -10.34 -15.83 -11.15
CA ALA A 151 -9.35 -16.88 -11.14
C ALA A 151 -8.10 -16.38 -11.87
N CYS A 152 -6.97 -16.33 -11.17
CA CYS A 152 -5.67 -16.03 -11.79
C CYS A 152 -5.45 -17.05 -12.93
N PRO A 153 -5.38 -16.63 -14.20
CA PRO A 153 -5.31 -17.56 -15.33
C PRO A 153 -4.02 -18.38 -15.37
N THR A 154 -3.04 -18.03 -14.53
CA THR A 154 -1.71 -18.65 -14.49
C THR A 154 -1.41 -19.38 -13.18
N CYS A 155 -2.32 -19.40 -12.19
CA CYS A 155 -2.14 -20.21 -10.99
C CYS A 155 -2.69 -21.63 -11.21
N PRO A 156 -1.93 -22.69 -10.92
CA PRO A 156 -2.49 -24.03 -10.90
C PRO A 156 -3.59 -24.11 -9.84
N PRO A 157 -4.70 -24.83 -10.10
CA PRO A 157 -5.76 -24.98 -9.12
C PRO A 157 -5.20 -25.60 -7.84
N ALA A 158 -5.57 -25.04 -6.68
CA ALA A 158 -5.22 -25.62 -5.40
C ALA A 158 -5.73 -27.07 -5.36
N THR A 159 -4.80 -28.03 -5.35
CA THR A 159 -5.11 -29.45 -5.29
C THR A 159 -5.72 -29.77 -3.93
N ALA A 160 -6.88 -30.43 -3.93
CA ALA A 160 -7.68 -30.79 -2.75
C ALA A 160 -7.04 -31.86 -1.84
N GLN A 161 -5.70 -31.89 -1.71
CA GLN A 161 -4.97 -32.95 -0.99
C GLN A 161 -4.26 -32.51 0.30
N ASP A 162 -4.20 -31.23 0.64
CA ASP A 162 -3.55 -30.76 1.88
C ASP A 162 -4.52 -30.45 3.03
N ALA A 163 -5.75 -31.00 2.99
CA ALA A 163 -6.71 -30.88 4.07
C ALA A 163 -7.11 -32.27 4.61
N THR A 164 -6.28 -32.85 5.46
CA THR A 164 -6.68 -33.83 6.49
C THR A 164 -5.67 -33.82 7.64
N PRO A 165 -6.11 -34.17 8.87
CA PRO A 165 -5.72 -33.53 10.13
C PRO A 165 -4.27 -33.75 10.59
#